data_AF-A0A9D1HTP5-F1
#
_entry.id   AF-A0A9D1HTP5-F1
#
_cell.length_a   1.000
_cell.length_b   1.000
_cell.length_c   1.000
_cell.angle_alpha   90.00
_cell.angle_beta   90.00
_cell.angle_gamma   90.00
#
_symmetry.space_group_name_H-M   'P 1'
#
loop_
_entity.id
_entity.type
_entity.pdbx_description
1 polymer ?
#
loop_
_entity_poly.entity_id
_entity_poly.type
_entity_poly.pdbx_seq_one_letter_code
_entity_poly.pdbx_strand_id
1 'polypeptide(L)'
;MYTRCPSCRAEICFQPPANAANLPDGYKHRIKCPSCGVTIGVKLPNRDAIAQVQPTFTPANPNAYASEPIYNAGTAAAVPADDKQAKREARTLAKTQKKSGRSRNAMIFIFAALLVVCSVLGYFFVQGDLDVAQMLGLARFDGISQLETMAQDTAPFAAIFELSVADGMITVLPTIFFLGALLTAALALIGFVCKKYSRLLNLILALGMLAVSACILFSPFLSPSVTEVGSEALADYFVGIIENQSYLVFVPVAIGVLHTLFALIFLKSMKKKQA
;
A
#
# COMPACT_ATOMS: atom_id res chain seq x y z
N MET A 1 -5.58 38.39 -24.62
CA MET A 1 -5.93 38.96 -23.30
C MET A 1 -4.73 39.68 -22.72
N TYR A 2 -4.96 40.65 -21.85
CA TYR A 2 -3.93 41.52 -21.29
C TYR A 2 -3.94 41.47 -19.75
N THR A 3 -2.77 41.46 -19.14
CA THR A 3 -2.62 41.67 -17.70
C THR A 3 -1.30 42.40 -17.39
N ARG A 4 -1.22 43.07 -16.24
CA ARG A 4 0.01 43.70 -15.76
C ARG A 4 0.60 42.86 -14.64
N CYS A 5 1.92 42.67 -14.68
CA CYS A 5 2.60 41.99 -13.59
C CYS A 5 2.53 42.84 -12.31
N PRO A 6 2.04 42.30 -11.18
CA PRO A 6 1.99 43.05 -9.92
C PRO A 6 3.38 43.36 -9.35
N SER A 7 4.41 42.59 -9.75
CA SER A 7 5.78 42.74 -9.27
C SER A 7 6.59 43.76 -10.08
N CYS A 8 6.66 43.61 -11.41
CA CYS A 8 7.49 44.48 -12.26
C CYS A 8 6.69 45.48 -13.10
N ARG A 9 5.34 45.47 -12.98
CA ARG A 9 4.41 46.31 -13.76
C ARG A 9 4.50 46.15 -15.28
N ALA A 10 5.28 45.19 -15.77
CA ALA A 10 5.38 44.86 -17.18
C ALA A 10 4.01 44.42 -17.72
N GLU A 11 3.73 44.88 -18.94
CA GLU A 11 2.53 44.54 -19.68
C GLU A 11 2.69 43.16 -20.32
N ILE A 12 1.72 42.28 -20.12
CA ILE A 12 1.76 40.90 -20.61
C ILE A 12 0.53 40.64 -21.49
N CYS A 13 0.79 40.38 -22.76
CA CYS A 13 -0.19 39.86 -23.70
C CYS A 13 -0.11 38.34 -23.73
N PHE A 14 -1.23 37.67 -23.48
CA PHE A 14 -1.30 36.21 -23.55
C PHE A 14 -2.58 35.75 -24.26
N GLN A 15 -2.49 34.62 -24.93
CA GLN A 15 -3.64 33.98 -25.56
C GLN A 15 -4.31 33.06 -24.54
N PRO A 16 -5.64 33.07 -24.42
CA PRO A 16 -6.33 32.11 -23.56
C PRO A 16 -6.02 30.68 -24.03
N PRO A 17 -5.98 29.70 -23.11
CA PRO A 17 -5.69 28.32 -23.47
C PRO A 17 -6.77 27.78 -24.43
N ALA A 18 -6.38 26.90 -25.37
CA ALA A 18 -7.26 26.40 -26.42
C ALA A 18 -8.54 25.71 -25.90
N ASN A 19 -8.51 25.18 -24.68
CA ASN A 19 -9.66 24.58 -23.99
C ASN A 19 -10.44 25.57 -23.10
N ALA A 20 -10.28 26.88 -23.28
CA ALA A 20 -10.92 27.90 -22.45
C ALA A 20 -12.45 27.76 -22.40
N ALA A 21 -13.09 27.27 -23.46
CA ALA A 21 -14.53 27.02 -23.52
C ALA A 21 -15.02 25.89 -22.59
N ASN A 22 -14.12 25.00 -22.15
CA ASN A 22 -14.43 23.84 -21.28
C ASN A 22 -13.99 24.05 -19.82
N LEU A 23 -13.48 25.24 -19.48
CA LEU A 23 -13.03 25.53 -18.12
C LEU A 23 -14.20 25.99 -17.24
N PRO A 24 -14.23 25.61 -15.95
CA PRO A 24 -15.26 26.06 -15.03
C PRO A 24 -15.19 27.57 -14.78
N ASP A 25 -16.35 28.18 -14.55
CA ASP A 25 -16.45 29.61 -14.28
C ASP A 25 -15.58 30.04 -13.10
N GLY A 26 -14.78 31.09 -13.34
CA GLY A 26 -13.83 31.60 -12.36
C GLY A 26 -12.50 30.86 -12.28
N TYR A 27 -12.19 29.97 -13.23
CA TYR A 27 -10.87 29.37 -13.37
C TYR A 27 -9.76 30.44 -13.43
N LYS A 28 -8.74 30.25 -12.59
CA LYS A 28 -7.53 31.09 -12.55
C LYS A 28 -6.43 30.42 -13.36
N HIS A 29 -6.16 30.96 -14.55
CA HIS A 29 -5.05 30.52 -15.38
C HIS A 29 -3.74 31.09 -14.85
N ARG A 30 -2.72 30.25 -14.67
CA ARG A 30 -1.41 30.67 -14.17
C ARG A 30 -0.47 30.93 -15.33
N ILE A 31 -0.01 32.16 -15.46
CA ILE A 31 1.00 32.58 -16.44
C ILE A 31 2.28 33.00 -15.71
N LYS A 32 3.45 32.83 -16.33
CA LYS A 32 4.71 33.38 -15.79
C LYS A 32 4.96 34.75 -16.43
N CYS A 33 5.44 35.70 -15.64
CA CYS A 33 5.89 36.98 -16.17
C CYS A 33 7.21 36.78 -16.92
N PRO A 34 7.33 37.15 -18.20
CA PRO A 34 8.56 37.01 -18.96
C PRO A 34 9.67 37.96 -18.47
N SER A 35 9.32 39.09 -17.83
CA SER A 35 10.29 40.08 -17.36
C SER A 35 10.88 39.78 -15.97
N CYS A 36 10.14 39.14 -15.07
CA CYS A 36 10.62 38.87 -13.70
C CYS A 36 10.39 37.44 -13.19
N GLY A 37 9.83 36.55 -14.01
CA GLY A 37 9.62 35.13 -13.69
C GLY A 37 8.48 34.82 -12.71
N VAL A 38 7.86 35.83 -12.10
CA VAL A 38 6.78 35.65 -11.12
C VAL A 38 5.54 35.01 -11.77
N THR A 39 4.95 34.01 -11.11
CA THR A 39 3.72 33.36 -11.57
C THR A 39 2.48 34.14 -11.14
N ILE A 40 1.67 34.55 -12.11
CA ILE A 40 0.47 35.37 -11.94
C ILE A 40 -0.77 34.53 -12.25
N GLY A 41 -1.79 34.60 -11.39
CA GLY A 41 -3.09 33.97 -11.66
C GLY A 41 -4.06 34.96 -12.27
N VAL A 42 -4.41 34.78 -13.55
CA VAL A 42 -5.40 35.60 -14.26
C VAL A 42 -6.74 34.87 -14.30
N LYS A 43 -7.81 35.55 -13.87
CA LYS A 43 -9.18 35.01 -13.96
C LYS A 43 -9.67 35.18 -15.40
N LEU A 44 -10.04 34.09 -16.06
CA LEU A 44 -10.62 34.15 -17.40
C LEU A 44 -12.08 34.63 -17.32
N PRO A 45 -12.56 35.47 -18.26
CA PRO A 45 -13.96 35.86 -18.35
C PRO A 45 -14.84 34.64 -18.72
N ASN A 46 -16.16 34.78 -18.51
CA ASN A 46 -17.13 33.69 -18.73
C ASN A 46 -17.16 33.25 -20.22
N ARG A 47 -17.49 31.98 -20.45
CA ARG A 47 -17.55 31.28 -21.75
C ARG A 47 -18.20 32.10 -22.87
N ASP A 48 -19.27 32.83 -22.58
CA ASP A 48 -20.01 33.62 -23.58
C ASP A 48 -19.26 34.90 -24.01
N ALA A 49 -18.38 35.43 -23.17
CA ALA A 49 -17.58 36.63 -23.48
C ALA A 49 -16.29 36.32 -24.26
N ILE A 50 -15.86 35.04 -24.32
CA ILE A 50 -14.69 34.58 -25.08
C ILE A 50 -15.07 34.31 -26.55
N ALA A 51 -16.35 33.99 -26.82
CA ALA A 51 -16.87 33.70 -28.15
C ALA A 51 -17.11 34.96 -29.01
N GLN A 52 -17.19 36.15 -28.41
CA GLN A 52 -17.07 37.39 -29.17
C GLN A 52 -15.61 37.55 -29.59
N VAL A 53 -15.38 37.65 -30.90
CA VAL A 53 -14.07 37.98 -31.49
C VAL A 53 -13.53 39.21 -30.79
N GLN A 54 -12.64 39.03 -29.82
CA GLN A 54 -12.00 40.16 -29.18
C GLN A 54 -11.17 40.87 -30.25
N PRO A 55 -11.23 42.22 -30.35
CA PRO A 55 -10.36 42.95 -31.24
C PRO A 55 -8.92 42.51 -30.99
N THR A 56 -8.17 42.22 -32.05
CA THR A 56 -6.73 42.01 -31.95
C THR A 56 -6.13 43.33 -31.46
N PHE A 57 -6.02 43.47 -30.14
CA PHE A 57 -5.38 44.64 -29.54
C PHE A 57 -3.88 44.51 -29.76
N THR A 58 -3.38 45.29 -30.71
CA THR A 58 -1.96 45.64 -30.79
C THR A 58 -1.58 46.36 -29.49
N PRO A 59 -0.52 45.93 -28.79
CA PRO A 59 -0.07 46.63 -27.58
C PRO A 59 0.22 48.09 -27.94
N ALA A 60 -0.23 49.03 -27.10
CA ALA A 60 0.03 50.46 -27.29
C ALA A 60 1.54 50.81 -27.13
N ASN A 61 2.34 49.87 -26.63
CA ASN A 61 3.77 50.02 -26.44
C ASN A 61 4.55 49.20 -27.49
N PRO A 62 5.33 49.83 -28.40
CA PRO A 62 6.15 49.15 -29.39
C PRO A 62 7.27 48.26 -28.82
N ASN A 63 7.57 48.36 -27.52
CA ASN A 63 8.56 47.52 -26.83
C ASN A 63 7.94 46.37 -26.01
N ALA A 64 6.66 46.05 -26.21
CA ALA A 64 6.04 44.90 -25.56
C ALA A 64 6.62 43.59 -26.12
N TYR A 65 7.17 42.75 -25.25
CA TYR A 65 7.75 41.46 -25.63
C TYR A 65 6.72 40.59 -26.35
N ALA A 66 7.13 39.98 -27.47
CA ALA A 66 6.31 39.04 -28.22
C ALA A 66 5.85 37.88 -27.32
N SER A 67 4.60 37.45 -27.49
CA SER A 67 4.03 36.31 -26.78
C SER A 67 4.91 35.07 -26.96
N GLU A 68 5.30 34.42 -25.86
CA GLU A 68 6.03 33.14 -25.93
C GLU A 68 5.22 32.09 -26.73
N PRO A 69 5.87 31.30 -27.60
CA PRO A 69 5.22 30.15 -28.23
C PRO A 69 4.88 29.13 -27.14
N ILE A 70 3.61 28.76 -27.06
CA ILE A 70 3.11 27.76 -26.11
C ILE A 70 3.79 26.42 -26.41
N TYR A 71 4.33 25.77 -25.37
CA TYR A 71 4.69 24.35 -25.40
C TYR A 71 3.46 23.56 -25.85
N ASN A 72 3.46 23.08 -27.10
CA ASN A 72 2.46 22.16 -27.59
C ASN A 72 2.53 20.87 -26.77
N ALA A 73 1.71 20.77 -25.72
CA ALA A 73 1.33 19.47 -25.18
C ALA A 73 0.69 18.70 -26.33
N GLY A 74 1.28 17.55 -26.66
CA GLY A 74 1.09 16.82 -27.91
C GLY A 74 -0.37 16.73 -28.37
N THR A 75 -0.52 16.85 -29.69
CA THR A 75 -1.67 16.39 -30.49
C THR A 75 -3.01 16.46 -29.79
N ALA A 76 -3.75 17.54 -30.09
CA ALA A 76 -5.16 17.69 -29.79
C ALA A 76 -5.93 16.37 -30.01
N ALA A 77 -6.26 15.69 -28.91
CA ALA A 77 -7.33 14.72 -28.95
C ALA A 77 -8.60 15.49 -29.32
N ALA A 78 -9.19 15.13 -30.45
CA ALA A 78 -10.38 15.77 -31.00
C ALA A 78 -11.43 15.93 -29.89
N VAL A 79 -11.98 17.14 -29.76
CA VAL A 79 -13.09 17.41 -28.84
C VAL A 79 -14.25 16.51 -29.28
N PRO A 80 -14.70 15.56 -28.46
CA PRO A 80 -15.74 14.61 -28.86
C PRO A 80 -17.03 15.37 -29.17
N ALA A 81 -17.60 15.12 -30.34
CA ALA A 81 -18.76 15.82 -30.89
C ALA A 81 -20.08 15.55 -30.15
N ASP A 82 -20.08 14.63 -29.17
CA ASP A 82 -21.28 14.20 -28.46
C ASP A 82 -21.00 14.03 -26.95
N ASP A 83 -21.87 14.57 -26.11
CA ASP A 83 -21.80 14.53 -24.63
C ASP A 83 -21.71 13.09 -24.09
N LYS A 84 -22.28 12.12 -24.80
CA LYS A 84 -22.15 10.69 -24.47
C LYS A 84 -20.75 10.16 -24.70
N GLN A 85 -20.07 10.62 -25.75
CA GLN A 85 -18.71 10.23 -26.08
C GLN A 85 -17.71 10.90 -25.12
N ALA A 86 -17.92 12.19 -24.80
CA ALA A 86 -17.17 12.89 -23.75
C ALA A 86 -17.26 12.19 -22.38
N LYS A 87 -18.46 11.76 -21.98
CA LYS A 87 -18.65 10.98 -20.74
C LYS A 87 -18.00 9.60 -20.78
N ARG A 88 -17.98 8.93 -21.95
CA ARG A 88 -17.28 7.63 -22.11
C ARG A 88 -15.76 7.81 -22.03
N GLU A 89 -15.22 8.79 -22.74
CA GLU A 89 -13.79 9.12 -22.76
C GLU A 89 -13.29 9.58 -21.39
N ALA A 90 -14.05 10.43 -20.69
CA ALA A 90 -13.78 10.83 -19.31
C ALA A 90 -13.86 9.63 -18.34
N ARG A 91 -14.79 8.69 -18.54
CA ARG A 91 -14.85 7.45 -17.74
C ARG A 91 -13.69 6.51 -18.04
N THR A 92 -13.21 6.41 -19.28
CA THR A 92 -12.02 5.61 -19.64
C THR A 92 -10.73 6.25 -19.14
N LEU A 93 -10.61 7.58 -19.19
CA LEU A 93 -9.50 8.35 -18.59
C LEU A 93 -9.51 8.26 -17.05
N ALA A 94 -10.68 8.33 -16.42
CA ALA A 94 -10.83 8.11 -14.97
C ALA A 94 -10.56 6.65 -14.55
N LYS A 95 -10.82 5.67 -15.44
CA LYS A 95 -10.48 4.26 -15.22
C LYS A 95 -8.97 4.02 -15.36
N THR A 96 -8.29 4.68 -16.30
CA THR A 96 -6.83 4.60 -16.48
C THR A 96 -6.07 5.33 -15.38
N GLN A 97 -6.62 6.41 -14.81
CA GLN A 97 -6.05 7.11 -13.65
C GLN A 97 -6.39 6.48 -12.28
N LYS A 98 -7.30 5.50 -12.22
CA LYS A 98 -7.55 4.76 -10.97
C LYS A 98 -6.32 3.91 -10.65
N LYS A 99 -5.53 4.32 -9.66
CA LYS A 99 -4.47 3.49 -9.05
C LYS A 99 -5.07 2.13 -8.66
N SER A 100 -4.83 1.11 -9.48
CA SER A 100 -5.37 -0.22 -9.24
C SER A 100 -4.76 -0.80 -7.97
N GLY A 101 -5.54 -1.55 -7.18
CA GLY A 101 -5.03 -2.21 -5.98
C GLY A 101 -4.05 -3.35 -6.26
N ARG A 102 -3.80 -3.68 -7.55
CA ARG A 102 -3.05 -4.87 -7.97
C ARG A 102 -1.63 -4.92 -7.41
N SER A 103 -0.83 -3.88 -7.59
CA SER A 103 0.57 -3.90 -7.12
C SER A 103 0.67 -4.06 -5.60
N ARG A 104 -0.26 -3.44 -4.86
CA ARG A 104 -0.32 -3.56 -3.39
C ARG A 104 -0.72 -4.98 -2.97
N ASN A 105 -1.76 -5.53 -3.59
CA ASN A 105 -2.19 -6.91 -3.30
C ASN A 105 -1.11 -7.94 -3.70
N ALA A 106 -0.38 -7.73 -4.81
CA ALA A 106 0.75 -8.58 -5.18
C ALA A 106 1.85 -8.57 -4.11
N MET A 107 2.14 -7.39 -3.54
CA MET A 107 3.12 -7.29 -2.46
C MET A 107 2.68 -8.00 -1.19
N ILE A 108 1.41 -7.84 -0.77
CA ILE A 108 0.86 -8.57 0.38
C ILE A 108 0.90 -10.07 0.13
N PHE A 109 0.56 -10.50 -1.08
CA PHE A 109 0.63 -11.91 -1.47
C PHE A 109 2.05 -12.47 -1.34
N ILE A 110 3.09 -11.73 -1.74
CA ILE A 110 4.48 -12.16 -1.58
C ILE A 110 4.82 -12.38 -0.11
N PHE A 111 4.48 -11.45 0.79
CA PHE A 111 4.72 -11.64 2.21
C PHE A 111 3.97 -12.84 2.79
N ALA A 112 2.69 -13.00 2.44
CA ALA A 112 1.90 -14.14 2.89
C ALA A 112 2.45 -15.47 2.36
N ALA A 113 2.86 -15.53 1.09
CA ALA A 113 3.48 -16.70 0.49
C ALA A 113 4.81 -17.07 1.18
N LEU A 114 5.65 -16.08 1.50
CA LEU A 114 6.88 -16.33 2.26
C LEU A 114 6.61 -16.88 3.66
N LEU A 115 5.56 -16.40 4.34
CA LEU A 115 5.14 -16.95 5.65
C LEU A 115 4.63 -18.40 5.52
N VAL A 116 3.86 -18.71 4.47
CA VAL A 116 3.44 -20.09 4.16
C VAL A 116 4.65 -20.98 3.93
N VAL A 117 5.63 -20.52 3.14
CA VAL A 117 6.88 -21.26 2.89
C VAL A 117 7.63 -21.54 4.19
N CYS A 118 7.65 -20.62 5.15
CA CYS A 118 8.28 -20.86 6.45
C CYS A 118 7.64 -22.06 7.18
N SER A 119 6.30 -22.15 7.19
CA SER A 119 5.60 -23.31 7.78
C SER A 119 5.83 -24.60 7.01
N VAL A 120 5.85 -24.55 5.67
CA VAL A 120 6.11 -25.73 4.82
C VAL A 120 7.53 -26.26 5.02
N LEU A 121 8.52 -25.38 5.12
CA LEU A 121 9.90 -25.78 5.42
C LEU A 121 10.03 -26.36 6.83
N GLY A 122 9.31 -25.79 7.81
CA GLY A 122 9.20 -26.36 9.15
C GLY A 122 8.65 -27.78 9.14
N TYR A 123 7.56 -28.01 8.40
CA TYR A 123 6.96 -29.33 8.20
C TYR A 123 7.96 -30.35 7.64
N PHE A 124 8.61 -30.03 6.50
CA PHE A 124 9.58 -30.96 5.91
C PHE A 124 10.78 -31.25 6.81
N PHE A 125 11.20 -30.29 7.64
CA PHE A 125 12.22 -30.53 8.65
C PHE A 125 11.73 -31.50 9.73
N VAL A 126 10.51 -31.32 10.25
CA VAL A 126 9.92 -32.20 11.29
C VAL A 126 9.72 -33.62 10.77
N GLN A 127 9.37 -33.79 9.50
CA GLN A 127 9.25 -35.11 8.85
C GLN A 127 10.61 -35.81 8.62
N GLY A 128 11.73 -35.11 8.78
CA GLY A 128 13.07 -35.63 8.51
C GLY A 128 13.47 -35.59 7.04
N ASP A 129 12.68 -34.95 6.17
CA ASP A 129 12.99 -34.77 4.74
C ASP A 129 14.08 -33.71 4.51
N LEU A 130 14.29 -32.82 5.50
CA LEU A 130 15.35 -31.82 5.51
C LEU A 130 16.25 -32.00 6.74
N ASP A 131 17.49 -32.44 6.54
CA ASP A 131 18.50 -32.55 7.60
C ASP A 131 19.47 -31.36 7.57
N VAL A 132 18.93 -30.17 7.79
CA VAL A 132 19.73 -28.93 7.85
C VAL A 132 19.48 -28.29 9.20
N ALA A 133 20.48 -28.29 10.08
CA ALA A 133 20.38 -27.75 11.45
C ALA A 133 19.78 -26.32 11.50
N GLN A 134 20.03 -25.52 10.48
CA GLN A 134 19.50 -24.15 10.36
C GLN A 134 17.97 -24.09 10.28
N MET A 135 17.32 -25.14 9.77
CA MET A 135 15.87 -25.26 9.62
C MET A 135 15.16 -25.57 10.95
N LEU A 136 15.91 -25.94 12.00
CA LEU A 136 15.37 -26.20 13.34
C LEU A 136 14.52 -25.04 13.88
N GLY A 137 14.90 -23.80 13.57
CA GLY A 137 14.12 -22.62 13.95
C GLY A 137 12.74 -22.54 13.30
N LEU A 138 12.60 -23.06 12.07
CA LEU A 138 11.32 -23.09 11.35
C LEU A 138 10.40 -24.23 11.80
N ALA A 139 10.94 -25.27 12.44
CA ALA A 139 10.13 -26.34 13.04
C ALA A 139 9.08 -25.80 14.03
N ARG A 140 9.39 -24.69 14.72
CA ARG A 140 8.45 -24.01 15.63
C ARG A 140 7.23 -23.39 14.94
N PHE A 141 7.28 -23.26 13.62
CA PHE A 141 6.21 -22.72 12.78
C PHE A 141 5.48 -23.82 11.98
N ASP A 142 5.75 -25.09 12.29
CA ASP A 142 5.05 -26.23 11.67
C ASP A 142 3.59 -26.31 12.16
N GLY A 143 2.72 -25.57 11.47
CA GLY A 143 1.28 -25.69 11.63
C GLY A 143 0.66 -26.83 10.80
N ILE A 144 1.43 -27.51 9.94
CA ILE A 144 0.90 -28.53 9.03
C ILE A 144 0.77 -29.86 9.77
N SER A 145 1.87 -30.34 10.38
CA SER A 145 1.83 -31.58 11.16
C SER A 145 0.87 -31.43 12.34
N GLN A 146 0.82 -30.23 12.93
CA GLN A 146 -0.12 -29.95 14.00
C GLN A 146 -1.58 -30.00 13.52
N LEU A 147 -1.89 -29.39 12.38
CA LEU A 147 -3.24 -29.45 11.81
C LEU A 147 -3.63 -30.88 11.42
N GLU A 148 -2.69 -31.67 10.90
CA GLU A 148 -2.88 -33.08 10.62
C GLU A 148 -3.21 -33.86 11.89
N THR A 149 -2.45 -33.63 12.97
CA THR A 149 -2.71 -34.25 14.28
C THR A 149 -4.09 -33.87 14.81
N MET A 150 -4.47 -32.59 14.74
CA MET A 150 -5.80 -32.12 15.16
C MET A 150 -6.93 -32.73 14.33
N ALA A 151 -6.71 -33.00 13.05
CA ALA A 151 -7.69 -33.63 12.17
C ALA A 151 -7.88 -35.12 12.47
N GLN A 152 -6.85 -35.78 13.01
CA GLN A 152 -6.89 -37.20 13.39
C GLN A 152 -7.47 -37.41 14.79
N ASP A 153 -6.99 -36.67 15.79
CA ASP A 153 -7.47 -36.76 17.18
C ASP A 153 -7.34 -35.41 17.91
N THR A 154 -8.48 -34.90 18.40
CA THR A 154 -8.54 -33.65 19.15
C THR A 154 -8.36 -33.84 20.66
N ALA A 155 -8.43 -35.08 21.18
CA ALA A 155 -8.32 -35.37 22.61
C ALA A 155 -7.05 -34.83 23.28
N PRO A 156 -5.83 -34.96 22.70
CA PRO A 156 -4.63 -34.41 23.32
C PRO A 156 -4.66 -32.88 23.44
N PHE A 157 -5.25 -32.18 22.45
CA PHE A 157 -5.41 -30.73 22.52
C PHE A 157 -6.42 -30.34 23.59
N ALA A 158 -7.56 -31.03 23.67
CA ALA A 158 -8.57 -30.78 24.70
C ALA A 158 -7.98 -30.93 26.11
N ALA A 159 -7.18 -31.97 26.35
CA ALA A 159 -6.50 -32.19 27.63
C ALA A 159 -5.55 -31.03 28.02
N ILE A 160 -4.81 -30.47 27.05
CA ILE A 160 -3.94 -29.31 27.30
C ILE A 160 -4.78 -28.07 27.65
N PHE A 161 -5.87 -27.82 26.92
CA PHE A 161 -6.78 -26.70 27.19
C PHE A 161 -7.48 -26.81 28.54
N GLU A 162 -7.81 -28.03 28.99
CA GLU A 162 -8.37 -28.29 30.31
C GLU A 162 -7.37 -28.00 31.43
N LEU A 163 -6.09 -28.32 31.22
CA LEU A 163 -5.02 -28.04 32.18
C LEU A 163 -4.74 -26.53 32.28
N SER A 164 -4.64 -25.86 31.13
CA SER A 164 -4.26 -24.46 31.04
C SER A 164 -4.65 -23.89 29.68
N VAL A 165 -5.55 -22.89 29.69
CA VAL A 165 -5.95 -22.18 28.47
C VAL A 165 -4.74 -21.50 27.83
N ALA A 166 -3.79 -20.99 28.61
CA ALA A 166 -2.59 -20.34 28.08
C ALA A 166 -1.71 -21.35 27.31
N ASP A 167 -1.48 -22.53 27.88
CA ASP A 167 -0.68 -23.58 27.23
C ASP A 167 -1.39 -24.16 26.00
N GLY A 168 -2.72 -24.31 26.07
CA GLY A 168 -3.54 -24.67 24.92
C GLY A 168 -3.40 -23.67 23.79
N MET A 169 -3.49 -22.37 24.10
CA MET A 169 -3.33 -21.28 23.12
C MET A 169 -1.93 -21.25 22.51
N ILE A 170 -0.87 -21.41 23.32
CA ILE A 170 0.51 -21.48 22.82
C ILE A 170 0.70 -22.66 21.88
N THR A 171 0.15 -23.81 22.28
CA THR A 171 0.23 -25.04 21.50
C THR A 171 -0.32 -24.81 20.11
N VAL A 172 -1.50 -24.19 19.96
CA VAL A 172 -2.15 -23.99 18.63
C VAL A 172 -1.63 -22.81 17.80
N LEU A 173 -0.65 -22.04 18.29
CA LEU A 173 -0.11 -20.89 17.56
C LEU A 173 0.45 -21.24 16.16
N PRO A 174 1.21 -22.34 15.95
CA PRO A 174 1.69 -22.71 14.62
C PRO A 174 0.55 -22.97 13.64
N THR A 175 -0.52 -23.65 14.07
CA THR A 175 -1.73 -23.82 13.26
C THR A 175 -2.40 -22.48 12.91
N ILE A 176 -2.54 -21.58 13.89
CA ILE A 176 -3.11 -20.23 13.67
C ILE A 176 -2.24 -19.45 12.68
N PHE A 177 -0.92 -19.53 12.81
CA PHE A 177 0.04 -18.89 11.92
C PHE A 177 -0.13 -19.40 10.49
N PHE A 178 -0.14 -20.72 10.29
CA PHE A 178 -0.28 -21.34 8.98
C PHE A 178 -1.60 -20.97 8.30
N LEU A 179 -2.72 -21.12 9.02
CA LEU A 179 -4.05 -20.77 8.50
C LEU A 179 -4.18 -19.26 8.25
N GLY A 180 -3.63 -18.43 9.13
CA GLY A 180 -3.59 -16.97 8.96
C GLY A 180 -2.77 -16.55 7.73
N ALA A 181 -1.65 -17.21 7.47
CA ALA A 181 -0.83 -16.98 6.29
C ALA A 181 -1.59 -17.37 5.00
N LEU A 182 -2.25 -18.54 5.00
CA LEU A 182 -3.10 -18.98 3.88
C LEU A 182 -4.28 -18.03 3.62
N LEU A 183 -4.97 -17.62 4.68
CA LEU A 183 -6.08 -16.66 4.58
C LEU A 183 -5.60 -15.32 4.00
N THR A 184 -4.46 -14.83 4.47
CA THR A 184 -3.86 -13.59 3.97
C THR A 184 -3.48 -13.71 2.49
N ALA A 185 -2.88 -14.83 2.09
CA ALA A 185 -2.54 -15.10 0.70
C ALA A 185 -3.80 -15.17 -0.18
N ALA A 186 -4.84 -15.87 0.26
CA ALA A 186 -6.11 -15.99 -0.45
C ALA A 186 -6.79 -14.62 -0.63
N LEU A 187 -6.88 -13.82 0.43
CA LEU A 187 -7.47 -12.48 0.37
C LEU A 187 -6.67 -11.52 -0.49
N ALA A 188 -5.34 -11.62 -0.47
CA ALA A 188 -4.46 -10.86 -1.36
C ALA A 188 -4.68 -11.25 -2.84
N LEU A 189 -4.81 -12.55 -3.14
CA LEU A 189 -5.11 -13.06 -4.48
C LEU A 189 -6.48 -12.57 -4.98
N ILE A 190 -7.52 -12.70 -4.16
CA ILE A 190 -8.87 -12.20 -4.47
C ILE A 190 -8.81 -10.68 -4.69
N GLY A 191 -8.13 -9.94 -3.82
CA GLY A 191 -7.93 -8.50 -3.98
C GLY A 191 -7.21 -8.14 -5.27
N PHE A 192 -6.22 -8.94 -5.69
CA PHE A 192 -5.48 -8.78 -6.93
C PHE A 192 -6.39 -8.95 -8.15
N VAL A 193 -7.19 -10.02 -8.18
CA VAL A 193 -8.17 -10.30 -9.25
C VAL A 193 -9.23 -9.20 -9.30
N CYS A 194 -9.82 -8.85 -8.16
CA CYS A 194 -10.84 -7.80 -8.04
C CYS A 194 -10.29 -6.36 -8.18
N LYS A 195 -8.96 -6.19 -8.30
CA LYS A 195 -8.26 -4.91 -8.36
C LYS A 195 -8.56 -3.97 -7.18
N LYS A 196 -9.07 -4.50 -6.07
CA LYS A 196 -9.50 -3.76 -4.87
C LYS A 196 -8.56 -4.10 -3.72
N TYR A 197 -8.01 -3.08 -3.08
CA TYR A 197 -7.13 -3.22 -1.92
C TYR A 197 -7.90 -2.80 -0.66
N SER A 198 -8.25 -3.77 0.19
CA SER A 198 -8.87 -3.49 1.49
C SER A 198 -7.80 -3.05 2.47
N ARG A 199 -7.76 -1.76 2.79
CA ARG A 199 -6.64 -1.20 3.58
C ARG A 199 -6.66 -1.65 5.03
N LEU A 200 -7.81 -1.54 5.68
CA LEU A 200 -7.97 -1.93 7.08
C LEU A 200 -7.78 -3.43 7.27
N LEU A 201 -8.38 -4.25 6.41
CA LEU A 201 -8.28 -5.70 6.49
C LEU A 201 -6.81 -6.17 6.36
N ASN A 202 -6.07 -5.65 5.36
CA ASN A 202 -4.66 -6.01 5.21
C ASN A 202 -3.80 -5.53 6.38
N LEU A 203 -4.12 -4.41 7.02
CA LEU A 203 -3.42 -3.96 8.23
C LEU A 203 -3.70 -4.90 9.41
N ILE A 204 -4.96 -5.28 9.63
CA ILE A 204 -5.34 -6.21 10.69
C ILE A 204 -4.65 -7.56 10.49
N LEU A 205 -4.65 -8.09 9.27
CA LEU A 205 -3.96 -9.34 8.96
C LEU A 205 -2.45 -9.23 9.17
N ALA A 206 -1.82 -8.13 8.74
CA ALA A 206 -0.39 -7.92 8.96
C ALA A 206 -0.03 -7.87 10.45
N LEU A 207 -0.80 -7.11 11.24
CA LEU A 207 -0.63 -7.04 12.69
C LEU A 207 -0.87 -8.39 13.37
N GLY A 208 -1.90 -9.13 12.93
CA GLY A 208 -2.19 -10.48 13.42
C GLY A 208 -1.03 -11.44 13.14
N MET A 209 -0.52 -11.46 11.91
CA MET A 209 0.63 -12.31 11.55
C MET A 209 1.90 -11.94 12.33
N LEU A 210 2.16 -10.65 12.55
CA LEU A 210 3.27 -10.20 13.39
C LEU A 210 3.08 -10.64 14.85
N ALA A 211 1.88 -10.46 15.41
CA ALA A 211 1.59 -10.85 16.78
C ALA A 211 1.75 -12.37 16.98
N VAL A 212 1.16 -13.19 16.09
CA VAL A 212 1.26 -14.64 16.18
C VAL A 212 2.71 -15.11 16.04
N SER A 213 3.47 -14.57 15.09
CA SER A 213 4.89 -14.95 14.93
C SER A 213 5.75 -14.53 16.12
N ALA A 214 5.49 -13.36 16.71
CA ALA A 214 6.15 -12.93 17.94
C ALA A 214 5.79 -13.85 19.12
N CYS A 215 4.52 -14.26 19.25
CA CYS A 215 4.12 -15.21 20.28
C CYS A 215 4.78 -16.57 20.11
N ILE A 216 5.00 -17.05 18.89
CA ILE A 216 5.76 -18.28 18.63
C ILE A 216 7.23 -18.09 19.02
N LEU A 217 7.85 -16.96 18.67
CA LEU A 217 9.24 -16.65 19.03
C LEU A 217 9.45 -16.60 20.55
N PHE A 218 8.47 -16.09 21.30
CA PHE A 218 8.55 -15.97 22.76
C PHE A 218 7.77 -17.05 23.51
N SER A 219 7.30 -18.11 22.83
CA SER A 219 6.48 -19.16 23.45
C SER A 219 7.06 -19.77 24.73
N PRO A 220 8.40 -19.96 24.87
CA PRO A 220 8.96 -20.50 26.12
C PRO A 220 8.72 -19.59 27.34
N PHE A 221 8.48 -18.30 27.13
CA PHE A 221 8.25 -17.31 28.20
C PHE A 221 6.77 -17.01 28.42
N LEU A 222 5.89 -17.51 27.55
CA LEU A 222 4.45 -17.28 27.64
C LEU A 222 3.73 -18.39 28.44
N SER A 223 4.38 -19.54 28.62
CA SER A 223 3.79 -20.67 29.33
C SER A 223 3.82 -20.42 30.86
N PRO A 224 2.66 -20.43 31.55
CA PRO A 224 2.61 -20.30 32.99
C PRO A 224 3.24 -21.49 33.74
N SER A 225 3.53 -22.60 33.04
CA SER A 225 4.24 -23.76 33.60
C SER A 225 5.74 -23.52 33.79
N VAL A 226 6.30 -22.45 33.19
CA VAL A 226 7.68 -22.00 33.39
C VAL A 226 7.68 -20.98 34.53
N THR A 227 7.53 -21.46 35.75
CA THR A 227 7.25 -20.64 36.94
C THR A 227 8.43 -19.82 37.47
N GLU A 228 9.65 -19.94 36.93
CA GLU A 228 10.80 -19.13 37.35
C GLU A 228 11.70 -18.79 36.15
N VAL A 229 11.27 -17.84 35.31
CA VAL A 229 12.15 -17.24 34.31
C VAL A 229 13.01 -16.19 35.02
N GLY A 230 14.17 -16.62 35.55
CA GLY A 230 15.19 -15.68 36.04
C GLY A 230 15.66 -14.75 34.91
N SER A 231 16.23 -13.59 35.25
CA SER A 231 16.71 -12.61 34.25
C SER A 231 17.73 -13.18 33.25
N GLU A 232 18.45 -14.23 33.64
CA GLU A 232 19.43 -14.94 32.79
C GLU A 232 18.76 -15.83 31.74
N ALA A 233 17.53 -16.31 31.97
CA ALA A 233 16.84 -17.25 31.09
C ALA A 233 16.54 -16.69 29.68
N LEU A 234 16.39 -15.36 29.57
CA LEU A 234 16.23 -14.72 28.26
C LEU A 234 17.55 -14.67 27.49
N ALA A 235 18.66 -14.40 28.18
CA ALA A 235 19.99 -14.42 27.55
C ALA A 235 20.36 -15.85 27.11
N ASP A 236 20.14 -16.83 27.98
CA ASP A 236 20.40 -18.25 27.70
C ASP A 236 19.56 -18.76 26.54
N TYR A 237 18.30 -18.31 26.41
CA TYR A 237 17.47 -18.62 25.26
C TYR A 237 18.07 -18.12 23.93
N PHE A 238 18.56 -16.88 23.90
CA PHE A 238 19.20 -16.34 22.71
C PHE A 238 20.55 -17.01 22.42
N VAL A 239 21.34 -17.33 23.45
CA VAL A 239 22.56 -18.14 23.31
C VAL A 239 22.23 -19.51 22.72
N GLY A 240 21.20 -20.19 23.23
CA GLY A 240 20.73 -21.46 22.70
C GLY A 240 20.27 -21.38 21.24
N ILE A 241 19.69 -20.26 20.81
CA ILE A 241 19.36 -20.06 19.38
C ILE A 241 20.64 -20.05 18.53
N ILE A 242 21.69 -19.37 19.00
CA ILE A 242 22.99 -19.23 18.32
C ILE A 242 23.72 -20.57 18.28
N GLU A 243 23.85 -21.24 19.42
CA GLU A 243 24.56 -22.52 19.54
C GLU A 243 23.90 -23.62 18.68
N ASN A 244 22.57 -23.65 18.65
CA ASN A 244 21.81 -24.60 17.83
C ASN A 244 21.65 -24.14 16.37
N GLN A 245 22.27 -23.02 15.97
CA GLN A 245 22.16 -22.42 14.63
C GLN A 245 20.73 -22.19 14.15
N SER A 246 19.77 -22.02 15.07
CA SER A 246 18.33 -21.95 14.79
C SER A 246 17.83 -20.55 14.39
N TYR A 247 18.69 -19.77 13.74
CA TYR A 247 18.46 -18.36 13.39
C TYR A 247 17.19 -18.11 12.56
N LEU A 248 16.74 -19.12 11.81
CA LEU A 248 15.55 -19.00 10.97
C LEU A 248 14.27 -18.78 11.78
N VAL A 249 14.28 -18.99 13.10
CA VAL A 249 13.16 -18.64 13.99
C VAL A 249 12.78 -17.15 13.91
N PHE A 250 13.73 -16.26 13.58
CA PHE A 250 13.48 -14.83 13.44
C PHE A 250 12.85 -14.43 12.09
N VAL A 251 12.93 -15.28 11.08
CA VAL A 251 12.52 -14.95 9.70
C VAL A 251 11.01 -14.63 9.61
N PRO A 252 10.10 -15.45 10.18
CA PRO A 252 8.67 -15.12 10.16
C PRO A 252 8.33 -13.80 10.86
N VAL A 253 9.02 -13.48 11.95
CA VAL A 253 8.85 -12.21 12.70
C VAL A 253 9.32 -11.04 11.85
N ALA A 254 10.51 -11.14 11.23
CA ALA A 254 11.04 -10.11 10.34
C ALA A 254 10.12 -9.85 9.13
N ILE A 255 9.57 -10.91 8.53
CA ILE A 255 8.58 -10.80 7.45
C ILE A 255 7.30 -10.13 7.97
N GLY A 256 6.82 -10.49 9.18
CA GLY A 256 5.68 -9.85 9.83
C GLY A 256 5.87 -8.34 10.05
N VAL A 257 7.07 -7.92 10.46
CA VAL A 257 7.42 -6.50 10.61
C VAL A 257 7.36 -5.79 9.26
N LEU A 258 8.00 -6.34 8.22
CA LEU A 258 7.97 -5.77 6.88
C LEU A 258 6.53 -5.68 6.34
N HIS A 259 5.75 -6.75 6.49
CA HIS A 259 4.36 -6.80 6.07
C HIS A 259 3.54 -5.70 6.76
N THR A 260 3.74 -5.49 8.06
CA THR A 260 3.07 -4.43 8.83
C THR A 260 3.48 -3.04 8.34
N LEU A 261 4.77 -2.80 8.11
CA LEU A 261 5.27 -1.52 7.58
C LEU A 261 4.64 -1.19 6.22
N PHE A 262 4.58 -2.15 5.30
CA PHE A 262 3.95 -1.95 4.00
C PHE A 262 2.43 -1.74 4.11
N ALA A 263 1.75 -2.47 4.99
CA ALA A 263 0.33 -2.25 5.25
C ALA A 263 0.04 -0.82 5.76
N LEU A 264 0.88 -0.28 6.65
CA LEU A 264 0.82 1.09 7.15
C LEU A 264 1.09 2.12 6.04
N ILE A 265 2.11 1.90 5.20
CA ILE A 265 2.41 2.77 4.04
C ILE A 265 1.19 2.85 3.11
N PHE A 266 0.49 1.74 2.91
CA PHE A 266 -0.70 1.68 2.05
C PHE A 266 -1.98 2.23 2.68
N LEU A 267 -1.96 2.58 3.98
CA LEU A 267 -3.09 3.13 4.72
C LEU A 267 -3.41 4.60 4.40
N LYS A 268 -2.39 5.39 3.96
CA LYS A 268 -2.28 6.87 3.96
C LYS A 268 -3.39 7.74 3.30
N SER A 269 -4.55 7.20 2.93
CA SER A 269 -5.64 8.00 2.35
C SER A 269 -7.03 7.61 2.87
N MET A 270 -7.21 7.47 4.18
CA MET A 270 -8.54 7.34 4.81
C MET A 270 -9.32 8.67 4.88
N LYS A 271 -8.92 9.72 4.14
CA LYS A 271 -9.73 10.94 4.04
C LYS A 271 -11.08 10.57 3.44
N LYS A 272 -12.15 10.70 4.24
CA LYS A 272 -13.54 10.67 3.78
C LYS A 272 -13.62 11.59 2.56
N LYS A 273 -14.12 11.08 1.43
CA LYS A 273 -14.69 11.96 0.42
C LYS A 273 -15.84 12.67 1.14
N GLN A 274 -15.69 13.95 1.42
CA GLN A 274 -16.85 14.79 1.72
C GLN A 274 -17.74 14.70 0.48
N ALA A 275 -18.95 14.20 0.69
CA ALA A 275 -19.99 14.11 -0.33
C ALA A 275 -20.43 15.52 -0.72
#